data_AF-A0A7Z1S334-F1
#
_entry.id   AF-A0A7Z1S334-F1
#
_cell.length_a   1.000
_cell.length_b   1.000
_cell.length_c   1.000
_cell.angle_alpha   90.00
_cell.angle_beta   90.00
_cell.angle_gamma   90.00
#
_symmetry.space_group_name_H-M   'P 1'
#
loop_
_entity.id
_entity.type
_entity.pdbx_description
1 polymer ?
#
loop_
_entity_poly.entity_id
_entity_poly.type
_entity_poly.pdbx_seq_one_letter_code
_entity_poly.pdbx_strand_id
1 'polypeptide(L)'
;MKLSFNFEDASQIFVGSFALAVPISFSEEAWKLGETLPTANLLLLFLLSAVFLGFYTYESVFQKDVVARLPVFIFRIVIAYVMTALVVALVLTCLDKLPLLSDPVVSFKRVIVISMPASMGAIVVDSFDKE
;
A
#
# COMPACT_ATOMS: atom_id res chain seq x y z
N MET A 1 -2.96 14.44 22.40
CA MET A 1 -2.86 14.50 20.93
C MET A 1 -1.66 13.69 20.46
N LYS A 2 -1.88 12.45 19.98
CA LYS A 2 -0.79 11.56 19.53
C LYS A 2 -0.29 12.04 18.16
N LEU A 3 0.79 12.82 18.18
CA LEU A 3 1.59 13.25 17.02
C LEU A 3 2.40 12.10 16.40
N SER A 4 2.42 10.94 17.05
CA SER A 4 3.26 9.80 16.69
C SER A 4 2.43 8.75 15.97
N PHE A 5 2.82 8.43 14.74
CA PHE A 5 2.62 7.09 14.20
C PHE A 5 3.10 6.08 15.26
N ASN A 6 2.20 5.26 15.78
CA ASN A 6 2.49 4.35 16.89
C ASN A 6 2.63 2.89 16.36
N PHE A 7 3.01 1.97 17.24
CA PHE A 7 3.15 0.56 16.88
C PHE A 7 1.81 -0.09 16.48
N GLU A 8 0.70 0.44 16.97
CA GLU A 8 -0.64 -0.02 16.67
C GLU A 8 -1.05 0.34 15.24
N ASP A 9 -0.85 1.59 14.80
CA ASP A 9 -1.02 2.05 13.41
C ASP A 9 -0.19 1.15 12.46
N ALA A 10 1.06 0.86 12.86
CA ALA A 10 1.94 -0.04 12.13
C ALA A 10 1.33 -1.44 12.01
N SER A 11 0.87 -2.01 13.13
CA SER A 11 0.27 -3.36 13.15
C SER A 11 -1.02 -3.44 12.32
N GLN A 12 -1.86 -2.41 12.34
CA GLN A 12 -3.09 -2.30 11.57
C GLN A 12 -2.80 -2.26 10.06
N ILE A 13 -1.82 -1.44 9.66
CA ILE A 13 -1.34 -1.41 8.27
C ILE A 13 -0.79 -2.76 7.84
N PHE A 14 0.01 -3.43 8.68
CA PHE A 14 0.53 -4.76 8.40
C PHE A 14 -0.59 -5.79 8.18
N VAL A 15 -1.54 -5.88 9.12
CA VAL A 15 -2.64 -6.85 9.04
C VAL A 15 -3.58 -6.53 7.88
N GLY A 16 -3.95 -5.27 7.69
CA GLY A 16 -4.84 -4.84 6.63
C GLY A 16 -4.24 -5.02 5.24
N SER A 17 -2.95 -4.69 5.06
CA SER A 17 -2.25 -4.97 3.80
C SER A 17 -2.12 -6.46 3.54
N PHE A 18 -1.78 -7.26 4.55
CA PHE A 18 -1.64 -8.71 4.41
C PHE A 18 -2.95 -9.38 3.98
N ALA A 19 -4.08 -8.97 4.57
CA ALA A 19 -5.40 -9.52 4.26
C ALA A 19 -5.76 -9.45 2.78
N LEU A 20 -5.33 -8.40 2.07
CA LEU A 20 -5.54 -8.26 0.62
C LEU A 20 -4.34 -8.71 -0.21
N ALA A 21 -3.10 -8.51 0.27
CA ALA A 21 -1.89 -8.89 -0.44
C ALA A 21 -1.85 -10.41 -0.70
N VAL A 22 -2.23 -11.23 0.28
CA VAL A 22 -2.18 -12.70 0.17
C VAL A 22 -3.07 -13.25 -0.96
N PRO A 23 -4.41 -13.05 -0.95
CA PRO A 23 -5.27 -13.62 -1.99
C PRO A 23 -4.93 -13.08 -3.38
N ILE A 24 -4.52 -11.82 -3.49
CA ILE A 24 -4.16 -11.20 -4.77
C ILE A 24 -2.81 -11.75 -5.27
N SER A 25 -1.85 -11.97 -4.37
CA SER A 25 -0.55 -12.53 -4.74
C SER A 25 -0.64 -14.00 -5.14
N PHE A 26 -1.72 -14.71 -4.81
CA PHE A 26 -1.97 -16.08 -5.30
C PHE A 26 -2.55 -16.13 -6.73
N SER A 27 -3.04 -15.01 -7.25
CA SER A 27 -3.62 -14.93 -8.59
C SER A 27 -2.53 -14.78 -9.66
N GLU A 28 -2.55 -15.64 -10.68
CA GLU A 28 -1.65 -15.53 -11.83
C GLU A 28 -1.86 -14.23 -12.61
N GLU A 29 -3.08 -13.70 -12.61
CA GLU A 29 -3.45 -12.45 -13.25
C GLU A 29 -2.63 -11.29 -12.66
N ALA A 30 -2.40 -11.28 -11.34
CA ALA A 30 -1.58 -10.26 -10.69
C ALA A 30 -0.12 -10.31 -11.17
N TRP A 31 0.44 -11.51 -11.36
CA TRP A 31 1.81 -11.69 -11.83
C TRP A 31 1.97 -11.29 -13.31
N LYS A 32 1.02 -11.73 -14.15
CA LYS A 32 0.98 -11.41 -15.59
C LYS A 32 0.76 -9.92 -15.82
N LEU A 33 -0.06 -9.27 -15.00
CA LEU A 33 -0.23 -7.83 -15.05
C LEU A 33 1.08 -7.11 -14.71
N GLY A 34 1.84 -7.60 -13.73
CA GLY A 34 3.19 -7.08 -13.44
C GLY A 34 4.19 -7.20 -14.60
N GLU A 35 4.06 -8.21 -15.46
CA GLU A 35 4.94 -8.39 -16.63
C GLU A 35 4.52 -7.53 -17.82
N THR A 36 3.22 -7.55 -18.13
CA THR A 36 2.67 -7.01 -19.37
C THR A 36 2.30 -5.53 -19.30
N LEU A 37 2.10 -4.97 -18.09
CA LEU A 37 1.63 -3.60 -17.95
C LEU A 37 2.69 -2.60 -18.43
N PRO A 38 2.34 -1.67 -19.36
CA PRO A 38 3.20 -0.57 -19.74
C PRO A 38 3.50 0.34 -18.54
N THR A 39 4.70 0.90 -18.50
CA THR A 39 5.16 1.76 -17.38
C THR A 39 4.26 2.98 -17.17
N ALA A 40 3.66 3.53 -18.25
CA ALA A 40 2.71 4.63 -18.14
C ALA A 40 1.46 4.25 -17.34
N ASN A 41 0.91 3.07 -17.58
CA ASN A 41 -0.28 2.58 -16.87
C ASN A 41 0.07 2.20 -15.42
N LEU A 42 1.29 1.71 -15.19
CA LEU A 42 1.79 1.46 -13.83
C LEU A 42 1.86 2.77 -13.01
N LEU A 43 2.34 3.85 -13.63
CA LEU A 43 2.39 5.16 -13.01
C LEU A 43 0.97 5.68 -12.71
N LEU A 44 0.01 5.47 -13.61
CA LEU A 44 -1.39 5.79 -13.36
C LEU A 44 -1.97 4.98 -12.18
N LEU A 45 -1.70 3.68 -12.08
CA LEU A 45 -2.11 2.86 -10.94
C LEU A 45 -1.50 3.35 -9.63
N PHE A 46 -0.22 3.71 -9.64
CA PHE A 46 0.47 4.27 -8.49
C PHE A 46 -0.18 5.59 -8.06
N LEU A 47 -0.41 6.53 -8.99
CA LEU A 47 -1.08 7.80 -8.69
C LEU A 47 -2.49 7.58 -8.16
N LEU A 48 -3.24 6.65 -8.77
CA LEU A 48 -4.59 6.31 -8.33
C LEU A 48 -4.57 5.75 -6.89
N SER A 49 -3.61 4.89 -6.57
CA SER A 49 -3.43 4.40 -5.20
C SER A 49 -3.17 5.56 -4.22
N ALA A 50 -2.24 6.47 -4.55
CA ALA A 50 -1.93 7.62 -3.70
C ALA A 50 -3.14 8.54 -3.49
N VAL A 51 -3.98 8.72 -4.52
CA VAL A 51 -5.24 9.47 -4.40
C VAL A 51 -6.22 8.78 -3.45
N PHE A 52 -6.40 7.46 -3.55
CA PHE A 52 -7.28 6.73 -2.64
C PHE A 52 -6.78 6.75 -1.19
N LEU A 53 -5.47 6.53 -0.95
CA LEU A 53 -4.89 6.67 0.38
C LEU A 53 -5.09 8.10 0.91
N GLY A 54 -4.84 9.11 0.07
CA GLY A 54 -5.01 10.50 0.44
C GLY A 54 -6.45 10.83 0.83
N PHE A 55 -7.41 10.42 0.01
CA PHE A 55 -8.83 10.62 0.28
C PHE A 55 -9.27 9.94 1.58
N TYR A 56 -8.90 8.68 1.77
CA TYR A 56 -9.29 7.92 2.96
C TYR A 56 -8.59 8.42 4.23
N THR A 57 -7.33 8.83 4.14
CA THR A 57 -6.62 9.47 5.26
C THR A 57 -7.23 10.84 5.58
N TYR A 58 -7.69 11.60 4.58
CA TYR A 58 -8.28 12.91 4.79
C TYR A 58 -9.63 12.81 5.53
N GLU A 59 -10.51 11.93 5.05
CA GLU A 59 -11.85 11.73 5.64
C GLU A 59 -11.79 10.97 6.96
N SER A 60 -11.15 9.80 6.99
CA SER A 60 -11.26 8.87 8.13
C SER A 60 -10.29 9.15 9.27
N VAL A 61 -9.11 9.71 8.97
CA VAL A 61 -8.04 9.90 9.97
C VAL A 61 -7.96 11.32 10.49
N PHE A 62 -8.15 12.32 9.62
CA PHE A 62 -8.06 13.73 9.99
C PHE A 62 -9.42 14.41 10.13
N GLN A 63 -10.54 13.70 9.90
CA GLN A 63 -11.90 14.22 10.05
C GLN A 63 -12.11 15.59 9.38
N LYS A 64 -11.48 15.82 8.21
CA LYS A 64 -11.49 17.08 7.43
C LYS A 64 -10.69 18.27 8.00
N ASP A 65 -9.91 18.07 9.06
CA ASP A 65 -9.13 19.14 9.73
C ASP A 65 -7.62 19.08 9.41
N VAL A 66 -7.27 19.08 8.12
CA VAL A 66 -5.88 18.89 7.64
C VAL A 66 -5.07 20.19 7.56
N VAL A 67 -5.74 21.36 7.65
CA VAL A 67 -5.17 22.67 7.30
C VAL A 67 -3.92 23.04 8.12
N ALA A 68 -3.77 22.51 9.35
CA ALA A 68 -2.63 22.83 10.20
C ALA A 68 -1.42 21.87 10.09
N ARG A 69 -1.53 20.70 9.41
CA ARG A 69 -0.51 19.61 9.50
C ARG A 69 -0.26 18.82 8.22
N LEU A 70 -0.15 19.50 7.08
CA LEU A 70 0.17 18.89 5.78
C LEU A 70 1.40 17.93 5.78
N PRO A 71 2.52 18.25 6.46
CA PRO A 71 3.69 17.35 6.47
C PRO A 71 3.40 16.00 7.15
N VAL A 72 2.60 16.00 8.22
CA VAL A 72 2.23 14.77 8.97
C VAL A 72 1.29 13.91 8.14
N PHE A 73 0.37 14.55 7.40
CA PHE A 73 -0.53 13.88 6.48
C PHE A 73 0.25 13.14 5.37
N ILE A 74 1.16 13.84 4.69
CA ILE A 74 1.99 13.23 3.62
C ILE A 74 2.86 12.10 4.18
N PHE A 75 3.51 12.32 5.33
CA PHE A 75 4.35 11.32 5.98
C PHE A 75 3.59 10.03 6.28
N ARG A 76 2.33 10.13 6.74
CA ARG A 76 1.48 8.98 7.01
C ARG A 76 1.15 8.19 5.75
N ILE A 77 0.78 8.86 4.66
CA ILE A 77 0.50 8.19 3.38
C ILE A 77 1.73 7.46 2.87
N VAL A 78 2.90 8.11 2.93
CA VAL A 78 4.17 7.52 2.50
C VAL A 78 4.52 6.30 3.35
N ILE A 79 4.43 6.38 4.67
CA ILE A 79 4.68 5.24 5.55
C ILE A 79 3.72 4.09 5.26
N ALA A 80 2.41 4.36 5.18
CA ALA A 80 1.41 3.33 4.93
C ALA A 80 1.67 2.61 3.60
N TYR A 81 2.02 3.36 2.55
CA TYR A 81 2.37 2.79 1.26
C TYR A 81 3.65 1.96 1.31
N VAL A 82 4.72 2.47 1.93
CA VAL A 82 6.00 1.75 2.07
C VAL A 82 5.82 0.45 2.86
N MET A 83 5.09 0.51 3.98
CA MET A 83 4.80 -0.67 4.79
C MET A 83 3.97 -1.71 4.02
N THR A 84 2.96 -1.26 3.27
CA THR A 84 2.19 -2.14 2.38
C THR A 84 3.10 -2.81 1.35
N ALA A 85 3.97 -2.03 0.69
CA ALA A 85 4.89 -2.56 -0.31
C ALA A 85 5.87 -3.59 0.28
N LEU A 86 6.32 -3.39 1.53
CA LEU A 86 7.12 -4.37 2.26
C LEU A 86 6.33 -5.66 2.51
N VAL A 87 5.08 -5.58 2.95
CA VAL A 87 4.22 -6.77 3.13
C VAL A 87 4.03 -7.52 1.82
N VAL A 88 3.74 -6.82 0.73
CA VAL A 88 3.59 -7.40 -0.60
C VAL A 88 4.89 -8.08 -1.06
N ALA A 89 6.04 -7.42 -0.89
CA ALA A 89 7.32 -8.00 -1.24
C ALA A 89 7.63 -9.27 -0.42
N LEU A 90 7.33 -9.26 0.88
CA LEU A 90 7.48 -10.45 1.74
C LEU A 90 6.58 -11.59 1.25
N VAL A 91 5.31 -11.32 0.96
CA VAL A 91 4.37 -12.33 0.44
C VAL A 91 4.87 -12.89 -0.90
N LEU A 92 5.25 -12.04 -1.86
CA LEU A 92 5.78 -12.50 -3.15
C LEU A 92 7.09 -13.29 -3.00
N THR A 93 7.91 -12.97 -2.01
CA THR A 93 9.13 -13.73 -1.68
C THR A 93 8.77 -15.12 -1.14
N CYS A 94 7.79 -15.23 -0.24
CA CYS A 94 7.29 -16.51 0.26
C CYS A 94 6.69 -17.39 -0.85
N LEU A 95 6.17 -16.79 -1.92
CA LEU A 95 5.57 -17.49 -3.06
C LEU A 95 6.58 -17.82 -4.18
N ASP A 96 7.86 -17.45 -4.02
CA ASP A 96 8.87 -17.55 -5.08
C ASP A 96 8.44 -16.82 -6.37
N LYS A 97 7.74 -15.68 -6.22
CA LYS A 97 7.24 -14.81 -7.31
C LYS A 97 7.86 -13.43 -7.31
N LEU A 98 8.94 -13.22 -6.56
CA LEU A 98 9.72 -11.98 -6.56
C LEU A 98 11.12 -12.20 -7.15
N PRO A 99 11.27 -12.21 -8.48
CA PRO A 99 12.55 -12.46 -9.16
C PRO A 99 13.52 -11.27 -9.05
N LEU A 100 13.92 -10.87 -7.83
CA LEU A 100 14.76 -9.69 -7.60
C LEU A 100 16.13 -9.75 -8.29
N LEU A 101 16.67 -10.95 -8.49
CA LEU A 101 17.99 -11.16 -9.08
C LEU A 101 17.97 -11.32 -10.60
N SER A 102 16.91 -11.94 -11.14
CA SER A 102 16.79 -12.23 -12.57
C SER A 102 16.06 -11.13 -13.33
N ASP A 103 14.97 -10.61 -12.77
CA ASP A 103 14.20 -9.50 -13.35
C ASP A 103 13.72 -8.52 -12.27
N PRO A 104 14.59 -7.56 -11.87
CA PRO A 104 14.24 -6.53 -10.90
C PRO A 104 13.06 -5.67 -11.38
N VAL A 105 12.94 -5.43 -12.70
CA VAL A 105 11.91 -4.53 -13.24
C VAL A 105 10.53 -5.16 -13.07
N VAL A 106 10.37 -6.43 -13.43
CA VAL A 106 9.12 -7.16 -13.20
C VAL A 106 8.79 -7.24 -11.72
N SER A 107 9.79 -7.43 -10.86
CA SER A 107 9.59 -7.46 -9.40
C SER A 107 9.01 -6.15 -8.88
N PHE A 108 9.56 -5.01 -9.28
CA PHE A 108 9.03 -3.69 -8.91
C PHE A 108 7.61 -3.47 -9.44
N LYS A 109 7.34 -3.86 -10.69
CA LYS A 109 6.00 -3.76 -11.27
C LYS A 109 4.97 -4.58 -10.48
N ARG A 110 5.28 -5.84 -10.17
CA ARG A 110 4.40 -6.71 -9.37
C ARG A 110 4.10 -6.13 -7.99
N VAL A 111 5.12 -5.61 -7.32
CA VAL A 111 4.94 -4.96 -6.01
C VAL A 111 4.00 -3.77 -6.12
N ILE A 112 4.17 -2.87 -7.10
CA ILE A 112 3.29 -1.70 -7.26
C ILE A 112 1.85 -2.12 -7.59
N VAL A 113 1.68 -3.07 -8.52
CA VAL A 113 0.36 -3.57 -8.94
C VAL A 113 -0.42 -4.13 -7.75
N ILE A 114 0.22 -4.94 -6.91
CA ILE A 114 -0.43 -5.60 -5.77
C ILE A 114 -0.53 -4.65 -4.56
N SER A 115 0.40 -3.70 -4.42
CA SER A 115 0.35 -2.69 -3.35
C SER A 115 -0.84 -1.75 -3.51
N MET A 116 -1.35 -1.53 -4.72
CA MET A 116 -2.53 -0.69 -4.95
C MET A 116 -3.77 -1.20 -4.19
N PRO A 117 -4.26 -2.43 -4.39
CA PRO A 117 -5.36 -2.98 -3.60
C PRO A 117 -4.95 -3.27 -2.15
N ALA A 118 -3.72 -3.73 -1.89
CA ALA A 118 -3.29 -4.04 -0.53
C ALA A 118 -3.27 -2.81 0.40
N SER A 119 -2.85 -1.65 -0.11
CA SER A 119 -2.77 -0.41 0.67
C SER A 119 -4.15 0.15 1.03
N MET A 120 -5.18 -0.17 0.25
CA MET A 120 -6.57 0.11 0.64
C MET A 120 -6.99 -0.72 1.85
N GLY A 121 -6.62 -2.00 1.88
CA GLY A 121 -6.85 -2.86 3.06
C GLY A 121 -6.14 -2.31 4.30
N ALA A 122 -4.89 -1.87 4.14
CA ALA A 122 -4.14 -1.24 5.22
C ALA A 122 -4.82 0.02 5.77
N ILE A 123 -5.22 0.96 4.90
CA ILE A 123 -5.76 2.25 5.35
C ILE A 123 -7.17 2.13 5.96
N VAL A 124 -7.97 1.17 5.50
CA VAL A 124 -9.28 0.86 6.09
C VAL A 124 -9.11 0.37 7.53
N VAL A 125 -8.20 -0.57 7.77
CA VAL A 125 -7.95 -1.10 9.12
C VAL A 125 -7.31 -0.04 10.03
N ASP A 126 -6.40 0.78 9.50
CA ASP A 126 -5.79 1.94 10.20
C ASP A 126 -6.81 3.02 10.62
N SER A 127 -8.02 3.00 10.04
CA SER A 127 -9.08 3.96 10.36
C SER A 127 -10.03 3.52 11.47
N PHE A 128 -10.09 2.22 11.82
CA PHE A 128 -11.11 1.68 12.73
C PHE A 128 -11.04 2.20 14.17
N ASP A 129 -9.91 2.78 14.58
CA ASP A 129 -9.70 3.26 15.95
C ASP A 129 -9.48 4.79 16.01
N LYS A 130 -9.91 5.53 14.97
CA LYS A 130 -9.71 6.98 14.85
C LYS A 130 -11.01 7.78 15.09
N GLU A 131 -12.04 7.13 15.62
CA GLU A 131 -13.32 7.74 16.04
C GLU A 131 -13.22 8.43 17.41
#